data_AF-K9ZEB7-F1
#
_entry.id   AF-K9ZEB7-F1
#
_cell.length_a   1.000
_cell.length_b   1.000
_cell.length_c   1.000
_cell.angle_alpha   90.00
_cell.angle_beta   90.00
_cell.angle_gamma   90.00
#
_symmetry.space_group_name_H-M   'P 1'
#
loop_
_entity.id
_entity.type
_entity.pdbx_description
1 polymer ?
#
loop_
_entity_poly.entity_id
_entity_poly.type
_entity_poly.pdbx_seq_one_letter_code
_entity_poly.pdbx_strand_id
1 'polypeptide(L)'
;MAISSDDYLIKRGKQIERKKRIVTYIGLVSFCGSMLFGGVTTIQKAWESPLPSPVQSVETELQKQVKGYELVLQREPNNQLALEKLSMIRLQSGDKQGAIALMEKLVQQHPDRQDYQTILADAKKKESDNP
;
A
#
# COMPACT_ATOMS: atom_id res chain seq x y z
N MET A 1 18.29 -74.10 -3.72
CA MET A 1 17.80 -73.14 -2.71
C MET A 1 16.73 -72.29 -3.37
N ALA A 2 15.46 -72.51 -3.02
CA ALA A 2 14.33 -71.80 -3.62
C ALA A 2 14.17 -70.43 -2.93
N ILE A 3 14.25 -69.35 -3.70
CA ILE A 3 14.00 -67.99 -3.20
C ILE A 3 12.51 -67.88 -2.93
N SER A 4 12.13 -67.66 -1.66
CA SER A 4 10.75 -67.55 -1.21
C SER A 4 10.03 -66.42 -1.94
N SER A 5 8.83 -66.71 -2.44
CA SER A 5 7.94 -65.76 -3.14
C SER A 5 7.67 -64.49 -2.32
N ASP A 6 7.68 -64.61 -0.98
CA ASP A 6 7.44 -63.49 -0.07
C ASP A 6 8.58 -62.47 -0.08
N ASP A 7 9.83 -62.94 -0.18
CA ASP A 7 11.02 -62.07 -0.27
C ASP A 7 11.02 -61.25 -1.58
N TYR A 8 10.46 -61.81 -2.65
CA TYR A 8 10.32 -61.11 -3.93
C TYR A 8 9.29 -59.99 -3.85
N LEU A 9 8.14 -60.23 -3.23
CA LEU A 9 7.09 -59.22 -3.06
C LEU A 9 7.54 -58.06 -2.17
N ILE A 10 8.27 -58.35 -1.09
CA ILE A 10 8.82 -57.34 -0.19
C ILE A 10 9.90 -56.50 -0.88
N LYS A 11 10.81 -57.13 -1.66
CA LYS A 11 11.81 -56.39 -2.45
C LYS A 11 11.16 -55.52 -3.53
N ARG A 12 10.13 -56.01 -4.21
CA ARG A 12 9.41 -55.26 -5.25
C ARG A 12 8.69 -54.03 -4.68
N GLY A 13 8.05 -54.15 -3.51
CA GLY A 13 7.41 -53.03 -2.82
C GLY A 13 8.40 -51.91 -2.46
N LYS A 14 9.55 -52.27 -1.86
CA LYS A 14 10.60 -51.29 -1.49
C LYS A 14 11.21 -50.58 -2.70
N GLN A 15 11.34 -51.26 -3.85
CA GLN A 15 11.81 -50.63 -5.08
C GLN A 15 10.79 -49.66 -5.68
N ILE A 16 9.49 -49.97 -5.60
CA ILE A 16 8.42 -49.09 -6.10
C ILE A 16 8.36 -47.80 -5.27
N GLU A 17 8.51 -47.87 -3.95
CA GLU A 17 8.53 -46.65 -3.11
C GLU A 17 9.73 -45.75 -3.39
N ARG A 18 10.92 -46.32 -3.56
CA ARG A 18 12.13 -45.55 -3.91
C ARG A 18 11.97 -44.84 -5.25
N LYS A 19 11.42 -45.54 -6.26
CA LYS A 19 11.15 -44.96 -7.58
C LYS A 19 10.10 -43.86 -7.52
N LYS A 20 9.01 -44.04 -6.77
CA LYS A 20 7.98 -42.99 -6.56
C LYS A 20 8.57 -41.74 -5.91
N ARG A 21 9.39 -41.90 -4.86
CA ARG A 21 10.02 -40.78 -4.15
C ARG A 21 10.97 -39.97 -5.05
N ILE A 22 11.74 -40.64 -5.92
CA ILE A 22 12.61 -39.98 -6.90
C ILE A 22 11.79 -39.18 -7.92
N VAL A 23 10.70 -39.75 -8.45
CA VAL A 23 9.82 -39.04 -9.39
C VAL A 23 9.17 -37.81 -8.73
N THR A 24 8.77 -37.89 -7.46
CA THR A 24 8.25 -36.73 -6.72
C THR A 24 9.28 -35.61 -6.56
N TYR A 25 10.54 -35.93 -6.25
CA TYR A 25 11.59 -34.91 -6.14
C TYR A 25 11.93 -34.27 -7.48
N ILE A 26 11.99 -35.05 -8.57
CA ILE A 26 12.22 -34.51 -9.92
C ILE A 26 11.09 -33.56 -10.32
N GLY A 27 9.83 -33.89 -10.02
CA GLY A 27 8.69 -33.01 -10.25
C GLY A 27 8.75 -31.70 -9.46
N LEU A 28 9.16 -31.77 -8.18
CA LEU A 28 9.32 -30.58 -7.32
C LEU A 28 10.42 -29.65 -7.85
N VAL A 29 11.53 -30.20 -8.35
CA VAL A 29 12.63 -29.43 -8.93
C VAL A 29 12.24 -28.80 -10.28
N SER A 30 11.47 -29.50 -11.13
CA SER A 30 10.98 -28.94 -12.40
C SER A 30 9.94 -27.82 -12.24
N PHE A 31 9.07 -27.89 -11.23
CA PHE A 31 8.12 -26.80 -10.94
C PHE A 31 8.85 -25.51 -10.50
N CYS A 32 9.90 -25.63 -9.68
CA CYS A 32 10.75 -24.49 -9.31
C CYS A 32 11.58 -23.95 -10.50
N GLY A 33 12.09 -24.82 -11.37
CA GLY A 33 12.88 -24.41 -12.53
C GLY A 33 12.10 -23.62 -13.59
N SER A 34 10.79 -23.85 -13.69
CA SER A 34 9.90 -23.19 -14.67
C SER A 34 9.62 -21.71 -14.34
N MET A 35 9.85 -21.26 -13.10
CA MET A 35 9.75 -19.85 -12.72
C MET A 35 10.95 -19.00 -13.18
N LEU A 36 12.08 -19.63 -13.55
CA LEU A 36 13.32 -18.93 -13.88
C LEU A 36 13.46 -18.55 -15.36
N PHE A 37 12.59 -19.02 -16.26
CA PHE A 37 12.72 -18.68 -17.69
C PHE A 37 11.83 -17.48 -18.12
N GLY A 38 10.75 -17.19 -17.37
CA GLY A 38 9.86 -16.05 -17.63
C GLY A 38 9.94 -14.89 -16.63
N GLY A 39 10.54 -15.09 -15.45
CA GLY A 39 10.51 -14.13 -14.33
C GLY A 39 11.76 -13.27 -14.13
N VAL A 40 12.86 -13.51 -14.85
CA VAL A 40 14.16 -12.88 -14.54
C VAL A 40 14.17 -11.37 -14.79
N THR A 41 13.42 -10.86 -15.77
CA THR A 41 13.32 -9.40 -16.00
C THR A 41 12.42 -8.70 -14.98
N THR A 42 11.53 -9.42 -14.29
CA THR A 42 10.65 -8.88 -13.24
C THR A 42 11.25 -9.02 -11.84
N ILE A 43 12.05 -10.06 -11.56
CA ILE A 43 12.63 -10.33 -10.24
C ILE A 43 13.75 -9.35 -9.90
N GLN A 44 14.47 -8.80 -10.89
CA GLN A 44 15.49 -7.79 -10.65
C GLN A 44 14.92 -6.52 -9.95
N LYS A 45 13.70 -6.10 -10.31
CA LYS A 45 13.04 -4.95 -9.66
C LYS A 45 12.51 -5.27 -8.26
N ALA A 46 12.29 -6.54 -7.95
CA ALA A 46 11.78 -7.00 -6.65
C ALA A 46 12.86 -7.14 -5.58
N TRP A 47 14.14 -7.17 -5.95
CA TRP A 47 15.27 -7.19 -5.00
C TRP A 47 15.87 -5.81 -4.69
N GLU A 48 15.48 -4.77 -5.42
CA GLU A 48 15.89 -3.38 -5.14
C GLU A 48 14.81 -2.55 -4.43
N SER A 49 13.58 -3.06 -4.30
CA SER A 49 12.48 -2.34 -3.66
C SER A 49 12.13 -2.99 -2.32
N PRO A 50 12.36 -2.34 -1.16
CA PRO A 50 11.67 -2.75 0.04
C PRO A 50 10.18 -2.70 -0.26
N LEU A 51 9.46 -3.80 -0.03
CA LEU A 51 8.00 -3.84 -0.02
C LEU A 51 7.52 -2.55 0.65
N PRO A 52 6.78 -1.65 -0.03
CA PRO A 52 6.31 -0.46 0.65
C PRO A 52 5.47 -0.96 1.82
N SER A 53 5.94 -0.68 3.03
CA SER A 53 5.14 -0.86 4.23
C SER A 53 3.80 -0.15 3.97
N PRO A 54 2.66 -0.67 4.45
CA PRO A 54 1.36 -0.05 4.21
C PRO A 54 1.32 1.44 4.57
N VAL A 55 2.20 1.88 5.47
CA VAL A 55 2.44 3.29 5.83
C VAL A 55 2.98 4.12 4.63
N GLN A 56 3.95 3.60 3.88
CA GLN A 56 4.56 4.30 2.74
C GLN A 56 3.57 4.50 1.57
N SER A 57 2.70 3.51 1.33
CA SER A 57 1.68 3.60 0.29
C SER A 57 0.61 4.63 0.61
N VAL A 58 0.18 4.73 1.88
CA VAL A 58 -0.82 5.71 2.33
C VAL A 58 -0.25 7.13 2.30
N GLU A 59 0.98 7.34 2.74
CA GLU A 59 1.64 8.65 2.65
C GLU A 59 1.82 9.12 1.21
N THR A 60 2.19 8.20 0.31
CA THR A 60 2.33 8.50 -1.12
C THR A 60 0.99 8.89 -1.75
N GLU A 61 -0.09 8.22 -1.37
CA GLU A 61 -1.43 8.52 -1.88
C GLU A 61 -1.95 9.87 -1.35
N LEU A 62 -1.73 10.16 -0.06
CA LEU A 62 -2.10 11.45 0.54
C LEU A 62 -1.35 12.61 -0.13
N GLN A 63 -0.06 12.45 -0.42
CA GLN A 63 0.71 13.46 -1.15
C GLN A 63 0.18 13.70 -2.57
N LYS A 64 -0.26 12.64 -3.27
CA LYS A 64 -0.90 12.80 -4.58
C LYS A 64 -2.22 13.56 -4.47
N GLN A 65 -3.03 13.29 -3.45
CA GLN A 65 -4.27 14.01 -3.21
C GLN A 65 -4.04 15.50 -2.95
N VAL A 66 -3.05 15.84 -2.10
CA VAL A 66 -2.64 17.23 -1.86
C VAL A 66 -2.32 17.94 -3.18
N LYS A 67 -1.43 17.36 -3.99
CA LYS A 67 -1.07 17.93 -5.30
C LYS A 67 -2.27 18.05 -6.24
N GLY A 68 -3.17 17.07 -6.22
CA GLY A 68 -4.40 17.11 -7.01
C GLY A 68 -5.28 18.31 -6.65
N TYR A 69 -5.53 18.53 -5.36
CA TYR A 69 -6.32 19.69 -4.90
C TYR A 69 -5.60 21.02 -5.12
N GLU A 70 -4.27 21.07 -4.98
CA GLU A 70 -3.50 22.29 -5.30
C GLU A 70 -3.64 22.66 -6.79
N LEU A 71 -3.59 21.69 -7.69
CA LEU A 71 -3.82 21.93 -9.12
C LEU A 71 -5.25 22.41 -9.41
N VAL A 72 -6.25 21.90 -8.69
CA VAL A 72 -7.62 22.40 -8.78
C VAL A 72 -7.67 23.85 -8.33
N LEU A 73 -7.08 24.20 -7.19
CA LEU A 73 -7.07 25.58 -6.69
C LEU A 73 -6.29 26.55 -7.57
N GLN A 74 -5.26 26.08 -8.29
CA GLN A 74 -4.58 26.92 -9.29
C GLN A 74 -5.51 27.34 -10.43
N ARG A 75 -6.43 26.46 -10.83
CA ARG A 75 -7.40 26.72 -11.90
C ARG A 75 -8.67 27.40 -11.39
N GLU A 76 -9.09 27.02 -10.19
CA GLU A 76 -10.31 27.46 -9.52
C GLU A 76 -9.98 27.87 -8.09
N PRO A 77 -9.47 29.10 -7.87
CA PRO A 77 -9.00 29.55 -6.55
C PRO A 77 -10.05 29.55 -5.44
N ASN A 78 -11.33 29.55 -5.84
CA ASN A 78 -12.49 29.59 -4.96
C ASN A 78 -13.28 28.27 -5.01
N ASN A 79 -12.68 27.17 -5.48
CA ASN A 79 -13.33 25.88 -5.46
C ASN A 79 -13.50 25.41 -4.00
N GLN A 80 -14.75 25.44 -3.53
CA GLN A 80 -15.11 25.09 -2.16
C GLN A 80 -14.61 23.70 -1.76
N LEU A 81 -14.78 22.71 -2.63
CA LEU A 81 -14.37 21.33 -2.34
C LEU A 81 -12.85 21.22 -2.18
N ALA A 82 -12.07 21.86 -3.05
CA ALA A 82 -10.62 21.80 -2.99
C ALA A 82 -10.07 22.56 -1.77
N LEU A 83 -10.64 23.72 -1.44
CA LEU A 83 -10.32 24.45 -0.21
C LEU A 83 -10.61 23.59 1.02
N GLU A 84 -11.79 22.95 1.06
CA GLU A 84 -12.23 22.12 2.19
C GLU A 84 -11.31 20.91 2.36
N LYS A 85 -11.12 20.11 1.30
CA LYS A 85 -10.31 18.90 1.38
C LYS A 85 -8.85 19.20 1.69
N LEU A 86 -8.26 20.21 1.04
CA LEU A 86 -6.86 20.57 1.29
C LEU A 86 -6.66 21.12 2.72
N SER A 87 -7.60 21.91 3.24
CA SER A 87 -7.53 22.39 4.63
C SER A 87 -7.59 21.23 5.64
N MET A 88 -8.47 20.25 5.45
CA MET A 88 -8.57 19.08 6.32
C MET A 88 -7.30 18.23 6.29
N ILE A 89 -6.74 18.00 5.09
CA ILE A 89 -5.50 17.25 4.96
C ILE A 89 -4.35 17.97 5.68
N ARG A 90 -4.26 19.30 5.53
CA ARG A 90 -3.24 20.13 6.22
C ARG A 90 -3.39 20.11 7.74
N LEU A 91 -4.63 20.12 8.25
CA LEU A 91 -4.87 19.94 9.70
C LEU A 91 -4.37 18.57 10.19
N GLN A 92 -4.62 17.51 9.43
CA GLN A 92 -4.18 16.15 9.77
C GLN A 92 -2.65 16.00 9.69
N SER A 93 -2.00 16.67 8.73
CA SER A 93 -0.55 16.65 8.57
C SER A 93 0.21 17.59 9.50
N GLY A 94 -0.51 18.35 10.34
CA GLY A 94 0.08 19.29 11.31
C GLY A 94 0.41 20.69 10.72
N ASP A 95 0.12 20.94 9.45
CA ASP A 95 0.22 22.27 8.83
C ASP A 95 -1.00 23.13 9.21
N LYS A 96 -1.04 23.53 10.48
CA LYS A 96 -2.16 24.30 11.05
C LYS A 96 -2.30 25.66 10.36
N GLN A 97 -1.19 26.34 10.09
CA GLN A 97 -1.18 27.65 9.45
C GLN A 97 -1.74 27.60 8.03
N GLY A 98 -1.27 26.65 7.22
CA GLY A 98 -1.78 26.46 5.86
C GLY A 98 -3.26 26.08 5.85
N ALA A 99 -3.70 25.26 6.80
CA ALA A 99 -5.12 24.93 6.94
C ALA A 99 -5.99 26.13 7.33
N ILE A 100 -5.55 26.95 8.29
CA ILE A 100 -6.28 28.15 8.74
C ILE A 100 -6.47 29.11 7.57
N ALA A 101 -5.44 29.37 6.78
CA ALA A 101 -5.53 30.25 5.62
C ALA A 101 -6.58 29.79 4.59
N LEU A 102 -6.69 28.48 4.36
CA LEU A 102 -7.70 27.92 3.44
C LEU A 102 -9.11 27.97 4.04
N MET A 103 -9.24 27.72 5.35
CA MET A 103 -10.52 27.77 6.06
C MET A 103 -11.03 29.21 6.20
N GLU A 104 -10.16 30.21 6.34
CA GLU A 104 -10.55 31.62 6.30
C GLU A 104 -11.19 32.01 4.97
N LYS A 105 -10.65 31.52 3.85
CA LYS A 105 -11.28 31.72 2.53
C LYS A 105 -12.67 31.08 2.46
N LEU A 106 -12.84 29.88 3.01
CA LEU A 106 -14.14 29.21 3.06
C LEU A 106 -15.16 29.99 3.88
N VAL A 107 -14.77 30.51 5.05
CA VAL A 107 -15.65 31.33 5.91
C VAL A 107 -16.00 32.66 5.24
N GLN A 108 -15.06 33.28 4.52
CA GLN A 108 -15.33 34.50 3.76
C GLN A 108 -16.31 34.27 2.60
N GLN A 109 -16.21 33.13 1.91
CA GLN A 109 -17.08 32.78 0.79
C GLN A 109 -18.46 32.29 1.26
N HIS A 110 -18.51 31.62 2.41
CA HIS A 110 -19.71 30.99 2.96
C HIS A 110 -19.89 31.39 4.44
N PRO A 111 -20.22 32.66 4.73
CA PRO A 111 -20.36 33.14 6.10
C PRO A 111 -21.56 32.53 6.83
N ASP A 112 -22.53 31.97 6.10
CA ASP A 112 -23.69 31.24 6.61
C ASP A 112 -23.35 29.83 7.13
N ARG A 113 -22.20 29.29 6.72
CA ARG A 113 -21.73 27.96 7.10
C ARG A 113 -21.03 27.98 8.45
N GLN A 114 -21.83 27.77 9.49
CA GLN A 114 -21.35 27.73 10.88
C GLN A 114 -20.32 26.63 11.12
N ASP A 115 -20.39 25.51 10.39
CA ASP A 115 -19.42 24.42 10.45
C ASP A 115 -18.00 24.88 10.10
N TYR A 116 -17.84 25.73 9.08
CA TYR A 116 -16.53 26.30 8.72
C TYR A 116 -15.99 27.24 9.80
N GLN A 117 -16.87 28.02 10.42
CA GLN A 117 -16.49 28.90 11.53
C GLN A 117 -16.01 28.09 12.73
N THR A 118 -16.69 26.99 13.07
CA THR A 118 -16.29 26.09 14.15
C THR A 118 -14.94 25.45 13.87
N ILE A 119 -14.72 24.90 12.68
CA ILE A 119 -13.45 24.28 12.32
C ILE A 119 -12.31 25.31 12.35
N LEU A 120 -12.55 26.53 11.86
CA LEU A 120 -11.57 27.61 11.91
C LEU A 120 -11.20 27.99 13.35
N ALA A 121 -12.20 28.14 14.22
CA ALA A 121 -11.99 28.48 15.62
C ALA A 121 -11.18 27.40 16.34
N ASP A 122 -11.53 26.12 16.12
CA ASP A 122 -10.81 24.98 16.69
C ASP A 122 -9.38 24.89 16.18
N ALA A 123 -9.16 25.15 14.89
CA ALA A 123 -7.82 25.17 14.29
C ALA A 123 -6.95 26.28 14.89
N LYS A 124 -7.48 27.50 15.03
CA LYS A 124 -6.79 28.65 15.65
C LYS A 124 -6.47 28.41 17.12
N LYS A 125 -7.41 27.82 17.86
CA LYS A 125 -7.19 27.47 19.28
C LYS A 125 -6.04 26.47 19.42
N LYS A 126 -6.04 25.40 18.62
CA LYS A 126 -4.98 24.38 18.62
C LYS A 126 -3.62 24.90 18.14
N GLU A 127 -3.59 25.96 17.34
CA GLU A 127 -2.34 26.66 16.99
C GLU A 127 -1.80 27.43 18.19
N SER A 128 -2.66 28.20 18.87
CA SER A 128 -2.27 28.98 20.06
C SER A 128 -1.85 28.12 21.25
N ASP A 129 -2.43 26.95 21.43
CA ASP A 129 -2.12 26.04 22.56
C ASP A 129 -0.78 25.28 22.38
N ASN A 130 -0.15 25.35 21.21
CA ASN A 130 1.07 24.61 20.89
C ASN A 130 2.18 25.58 20.43
N PRO A 131 2.91 26.21 21.38
CA PRO A 131 3.91 27.24 21.12
C PRO A 131 5.13 26.76 20.33
#